data_AF-A0A4Q1A2N3-F1
#
_entry.id   AF-A0A4Q1A2N3-F1
#
_cell.length_a   1.000
_cell.length_b   1.000
_cell.length_c   1.000
_cell.angle_alpha   90.00
_cell.angle_beta   90.00
_cell.angle_gamma   90.00
#
_symmetry.space_group_name_H-M   'P 1'
#
loop_
_entity.id
_entity.type
_entity.pdbx_description
1 polymer ?
#
loop_
_entity_poly.entity_id
_entity_poly.type
_entity_poly.pdbx_seq_one_letter_code
_entity_poly.pdbx_strand_id
1 'polypeptide(L)' 'MELLFARNELTEKPKKVQLDKIKEELNKSGEKIFYFDRDNSHKDMMSLVDALEDEGYNVYFREVKYGLADEEYMYEVHAL' A
#
# COMPACT_ATOMS: atom_id res chain seq x y z
N MET A 1 -8.23 -4.52 8.96
CA MET A 1 -8.18 -4.80 7.51
C MET A 1 -6.85 -5.45 7.19
N GLU A 2 -6.82 -6.42 6.28
CA GLU A 2 -5.59 -7.10 5.85
C GLU A 2 -5.29 -6.70 4.41
N LEU A 3 -4.09 -6.14 4.19
CA LEU A 3 -3.61 -5.66 2.89
C LEU A 3 -2.49 -6.57 2.38
N LEU A 4 -2.30 -6.59 1.08
CA LEU A 4 -1.28 -7.38 0.40
C LEU A 4 -0.16 -6.46 -0.08
N PHE A 5 1.06 -6.63 0.42
CA PHE A 5 2.22 -5.95 -0.15
C PHE A 5 2.55 -6.48 -1.53
N ALA A 6 3.11 -5.60 -2.36
CA ALA A 6 3.60 -5.94 -3.69
C ALA A 6 4.61 -7.09 -3.62
N ARG A 7 4.54 -7.99 -4.60
CA ARG A 7 5.44 -9.13 -4.72
C ARG A 7 6.79 -8.67 -5.27
N ASN A 8 7.88 -9.25 -4.78
CA ASN A 8 9.20 -9.01 -5.38
C ASN A 8 9.38 -9.82 -6.67
N GLU A 9 8.77 -11.01 -6.72
CA GLU A 9 8.77 -11.88 -7.90
C GLU A 9 7.33 -12.22 -8.32
N LEU A 10 7.07 -12.29 -9.63
CA LEU A 10 5.72 -12.54 -10.17
C LEU A 10 5.05 -13.81 -9.64
N THR A 11 5.85 -14.83 -9.31
CA THR A 11 5.39 -16.14 -8.81
C THR A 11 5.29 -16.21 -7.29
N GLU A 12 5.79 -15.21 -6.56
CA GLU A 12 5.76 -15.22 -5.10
C GLU A 12 4.35 -14.94 -4.57
N LYS A 13 4.02 -15.48 -3.39
CA LYS A 13 2.78 -15.12 -2.71
C LYS A 13 2.92 -13.73 -2.09
N PRO A 14 1.95 -12.82 -2.29
CA PRO A 14 2.01 -11.49 -1.72
C PRO A 14 1.98 -11.57 -0.19
N LYS A 15 2.77 -10.70 0.46
CA LYS A 15 2.87 -10.68 1.91
C LYS A 15 1.69 -9.93 2.50
N LYS A 16 0.95 -10.61 3.37
CA LYS A 16 -0.17 -10.02 4.11
C LYS A 16 0.35 -9.12 5.24
N VAL A 17 -0.22 -7.94 5.36
CA VAL A 17 0.07 -6.96 6.40
C VAL A 17 -1.25 -6.44 6.99
N GLN A 18 -1.24 -6.18 8.30
CA GLN A 18 -2.37 -5.55 8.98
C GLN A 18 -2.17 -4.05 9.01
N LEU A 19 -3.25 -3.29 8.86
CA LEU A 19 -3.25 -1.82 8.94
C LEU A 19 -2.53 -1.31 10.20
N ASP A 20 -2.76 -1.95 11.35
CA ASP A 20 -2.16 -1.56 12.63
C ASP A 20 -0.61 -1.61 12.59
N LYS A 21 -0.03 -2.60 11.91
CA LYS A 21 1.43 -2.70 11.74
C LYS A 21 1.98 -1.59 10.86
N ILE A 22 1.24 -1.18 9.82
CA ILE A 22 1.64 -0.09 8.92
C ILE A 22 1.70 1.22 9.71
N LYS A 23 0.67 1.47 10.52
CA LYS A 23 0.60 2.62 11.42
C LYS A 23 1.73 2.62 12.44
N GLU A 24 2.03 1.46 13.06
CA GLU A 24 3.16 1.33 13.97
C GLU A 24 4.51 1.62 13.30
N GLU A 25 4.72 1.17 12.06
CA GLU A 25 5.94 1.44 11.31
C GLU A 25 6.06 2.91 10.90
N LEU A 26 4.97 3.53 10.45
CA LEU A 26 4.92 4.95 10.12
C LEU A 26 5.20 5.84 11.33
N ASN A 27 4.58 5.54 12.47
CA ASN A 27 4.83 6.28 13.72
C ASN A 27 6.28 6.18 14.20
N LYS A 28 7.03 5.14 13.80
CA LYS A 28 8.47 5.01 14.13
C LYS A 28 9.38 5.73 13.13
N SER A 29 9.04 5.70 11.84
CA SER A 29 9.88 6.23 10.76
C SER A 29 9.57 7.69 10.41
N GLY A 30 8.38 8.20 10.74
CA GLY A 30 7.91 9.54 10.39
C GLY A 30 7.42 9.66 8.95
N GLU A 31 8.13 9.03 8.01
CA GLU A 31 7.76 8.97 6.59
C GLU A 31 8.06 7.58 6.03
N LYS A 32 7.17 7.05 5.18
CA LYS A 32 7.41 5.77 4.51
C LYS A 32 6.59 5.60 3.24
N ILE A 33 7.21 4.89 2.30
CA ILE A 33 6.61 4.49 1.03
C ILE A 33 6.24 3.00 1.11
N PHE A 34 5.01 2.68 0.77
CA PHE A 34 4.51 1.32 0.69
C PHE A 34 4.02 0.99 -0.71
N TYR A 35 4.35 -0.22 -1.17
CA TYR A 35 3.85 -0.77 -2.43
C TYR A 35 2.92 -1.92 -2.14
N PHE A 36 1.70 -1.86 -2.64
CA PHE A 36 0.66 -2.88 -2.46
C PHE A 36 0.34 -3.57 -3.78
N ASP A 37 0.00 -4.85 -3.67
CA ASP A 37 -0.37 -5.68 -4.81
C ASP A 37 -1.70 -5.20 -5.43
N ARG A 38 -1.86 -5.37 -6.74
CA ARG A 38 -3.11 -5.08 -7.46
C ARG A 38 -4.28 -5.92 -6.98
N ASP A 39 -4.01 -7.07 -6.36
CA ASP A 39 -5.03 -7.97 -5.81
C ASP A 39 -5.78 -7.34 -4.62
N ASN A 40 -5.30 -6.22 -4.07
CA ASN A 40 -6.06 -5.46 -3.09
C ASN A 40 -7.28 -4.78 -3.73
N SER A 41 -8.40 -4.80 -3.02
CA SER A 41 -9.55 -4.00 -3.41
C SER A 41 -9.23 -2.51 -3.30
N HIS A 42 -9.68 -1.74 -4.29
CA HIS A 42 -9.56 -0.28 -4.26
C HIS A 42 -10.20 0.33 -3.00
N LYS A 43 -11.29 -0.27 -2.50
CA LYS A 43 -11.94 0.15 -1.25
C LYS A 43 -11.01 0.00 -0.03
N ASP A 44 -10.22 -1.06 0.00
CA ASP A 44 -9.28 -1.32 1.08
C ASP A 44 -8.10 -0.34 1.04
N MET A 45 -7.65 0.04 -0.15
CA MET A 45 -6.65 1.10 -0.35
C MET A 45 -7.17 2.47 0.07
N MET A 46 -8.39 2.84 -0.31
CA MET A 46 -9.00 4.09 0.16
C MET A 46 -9.13 4.12 1.69
N SER A 47 -9.52 3.00 2.30
CA SER A 47 -9.60 2.90 3.76
C SER A 47 -8.24 3.04 4.44
N LEU A 48 -7.16 2.58 3.80
CA LEU A 48 -5.79 2.82 4.28
C LEU A 48 -5.44 4.30 4.22
N VAL A 49 -5.73 4.97 3.09
CA VAL A 49 -5.50 6.41 2.91
C VAL A 49 -6.22 7.20 3.99
N ASP A 50 -7.54 7.00 4.13
CA ASP A 50 -8.37 7.66 5.13
C ASP A 50 -7.81 7.45 6.55
N ALA A 51 -7.44 6.21 6.89
CA ALA A 51 -6.94 5.87 8.22
C ALA A 51 -5.55 6.47 8.54
N LEU A 52 -4.76 6.81 7.52
CA LEU A 52 -3.46 7.48 7.67
C LEU A 52 -3.62 9.00 7.69
N GLU A 53 -4.53 9.56 6.88
CA GLU A 53 -4.90 10.98 6.94
C GLU A 53 -5.55 11.35 8.28
N ASP A 54 -6.38 10.46 8.85
CA ASP A 54 -6.95 10.62 10.19
C ASP A 54 -5.88 10.66 11.30
N GLU A 55 -4.71 10.05 11.07
CA GLU A 55 -3.55 10.13 11.97
C GLU A 55 -2.70 11.40 11.73
N GLY A 56 -3.02 12.20 10.72
CA GLY A 56 -2.34 13.45 10.39
C GLY A 56 -1.22 13.31 9.38
N TYR A 57 -1.07 12.16 8.72
CA TYR A 57 -0.11 11.97 7.63
C TYR A 57 -0.67 12.50 6.30
N ASN A 58 0.20 13.08 5.48
CA ASN A 58 -0.14 13.39 4.09
C ASN A 58 0.09 12.16 3.23
N VAL A 59 -0.99 11.63 2.65
CA VAL A 59 -0.93 10.38 1.89
C VAL A 59 -1.04 10.66 0.39
N TYR A 60 -0.05 10.23 -0.37
CA TYR A 60 -0.12 10.20 -1.83
C TYR A 60 -0.37 8.77 -2.30
N PHE A 61 -1.50 8.57 -2.94
CA PHE A 61 -1.89 7.29 -3.53
C PHE A 61 -1.83 7.37 -5.05
N ARG A 62 -1.15 6.40 -5.69
CA ARG A 62 -1.17 6.25 -7.15
C ARG A 62 -1.01 4.81 -7.60
N GLU A 63 -1.39 4.54 -8.83
CA GLU A 63 -1.12 3.27 -9.51
C GLU A 63 0.19 3.37 -10.28
N VAL A 64 1.09 2.39 -10.06
CA VAL A 64 2.38 2.29 -10.73
C VAL A 64 2.35 1.07 -11.65
N LYS A 65 2.42 1.32 -12.96
CA LYS A 65 2.54 0.26 -13.97
C LYS A 65 3.99 -0.17 -14.12
N TYR A 66 4.25 -1.46 -14.02
CA TYR A 66 5.59 -2.05 -14.23
C TYR A 66 5.69 -2.80 -15.56
N GLY A 67 4.58 -2.93 -16.28
CA GLY A 67 4.55 -3.54 -17.61
C GLY A 67 3.55 -2.85 -18.53
N LEU A 68 3.39 -3.42 -19.73
CA LEU A 68 2.53 -2.86 -20.77
C LEU A 68 1.10 -3.40 -20.70
N ALA A 69 0.89 -4.54 -20.04
CA ALA A 69 -0.43 -5.09 -19.86
C ALA A 69 -1.22 -4.32 -18.79
N ASP A 70 -2.54 -4.27 -18.94
CA ASP A 70 -3.44 -3.62 -17.97
C ASP A 70 -3.40 -4.27 -16.59
N GLU A 71 -2.90 -5.50 -16.52
CA GLU A 71 -2.75 -6.25 -15.29
C GLU A 71 -1.40 -6.05 -14.59
N GLU A 72 -0.45 -5.37 -15.24
CA GLU A 72 0.92 -5.20 -14.76
C GLU A 72 1.07 -3.87 -14.01
N TYR A 73 0.32 -3.74 -12.91
CA TYR A 73 0.39 -2.59 -12.01
C TYR A 73 0.40 -2.97 -10.55
N MET A 74 0.78 -2.01 -9.71
CA MET A 74 0.73 -2.07 -8.25
C MET A 74 0.28 -0.72 -7.69
N TYR A 75 -0.17 -0.68 -6.45
CA TYR A 75 -0.49 0.57 -5.78
C TYR A 75 0.73 1.08 -5.02
N GLU A 76 1.00 2.38 -5.11
CA GLU A 76 2.02 3.06 -4.33
C GLU A 76 1.34 4.05 -3.39
N VAL A 77 1.71 3.97 -2.11
CA VAL A 77 1.21 4.82 -1.03
C VAL A 77 2.40 5.45 -0.34
N HIS A 78 2.53 6.77 -0.48
CA HIS A 78 3.52 7.54 0.27
C HIS A 78 2.83 8.23 1.42
N ALA A 79 3.24 7.94 2.65
CA ALA A 79 2.78 8.66 3.83
C ALA A 79 3.92 9.51 4.39
N LEU A 80 3.66 10.81 4.52
CA LEU A 80 4.59 11.88 4.92
C LEU A 80 4.06 12.65 6.13
#